data_AF-K4BEM5-F1
#
_entry.id   AF-K4BEM5-F1
#
_cell.length_a   1.000
_cell.length_b   1.000
_cell.length_c   1.000
_cell.angle_alpha   90.00
_cell.angle_beta   90.00
_cell.angle_gamma   90.00
#
_symmetry.space_group_name_H-M   'P 1'
#
loop_
_entity.id
_entity.type
_entity.pdbx_description
1 polymer ?
#
loop_
_entity_poly.entity_id
_entity_poly.type
_entity_poly.pdbx_seq_one_letter_code
_entity_poly.pdbx_strand_id
1 'polypeptide(L)'
;MSHKILFLCPLLVLILNQKIDVVDYSVTNTVANTPGGASFNRDIGAQYGQHTLAAAASYIWNIFQQQNFSADRKNVSKVSLFIDDMSGLAFAINNEIHVSARFIQGYSGDVKREITGVLYQESAHIWQWNGNGKAPGGLIEGIADYVRLKVGL
;
A
#
# COMPACT_ATOMS: atom_id res chain seq x y z
N MET A 1 11.52 0.36 68.44
CA MET A 1 10.25 0.43 67.68
C MET A 1 10.58 0.51 66.20
N SER A 2 10.30 -0.56 65.45
CA SER A 2 10.57 -0.66 64.01
C SER A 2 9.56 0.21 63.24
N HIS A 3 10.04 1.21 62.50
CA HIS A 3 9.22 1.94 61.52
C HIS A 3 9.32 1.23 60.17
N LYS A 4 8.25 0.53 59.77
CA LYS A 4 8.11 -0.01 58.42
C LYS A 4 7.57 1.11 57.53
N ILE A 5 8.45 1.73 56.75
CA ILE A 5 8.05 2.65 55.67
C ILE A 5 7.57 1.79 54.51
N LEU A 6 6.25 1.79 54.29
CA LEU A 6 5.61 1.14 53.15
C LEU A 6 5.80 2.05 51.93
N PHE A 7 6.75 1.73 51.05
CA PHE A 7 6.88 2.39 49.75
C PHE A 7 5.77 1.86 48.83
N LEU A 8 4.69 2.64 48.69
CA LEU A 8 3.68 2.42 47.67
C LEU A 8 4.22 2.99 46.35
N CYS A 9 4.66 2.13 45.44
CA CYS A 9 5.03 2.52 44.08
C CYS A 9 3.75 2.59 43.23
N PRO A 10 3.29 3.75 42.71
CA PRO A 10 2.18 3.75 41.78
C PRO A 10 2.73 3.29 40.42
N LEU A 11 2.40 2.06 40.04
CA LEU A 11 2.61 1.56 38.69
C LEU A 11 1.66 2.33 37.75
N LEU A 12 2.16 3.40 37.14
CA LEU A 12 1.42 4.17 36.15
C LEU A 12 1.32 3.33 34.87
N VAL A 13 0.23 2.58 34.71
CA VAL A 13 -0.08 1.88 33.47
C VAL A 13 -0.63 2.91 32.49
N LEU A 14 0.23 3.44 31.61
CA LEU A 14 -0.24 4.12 30.40
C LEU A 14 -0.89 3.08 29.50
N ILE A 15 -2.21 3.03 29.48
CA ILE A 15 -2.94 2.33 28.44
C ILE A 15 -2.81 3.19 27.17
N LEU A 16 -1.83 2.87 26.34
CA LEU A 16 -1.77 3.38 24.97
C LEU A 16 -3.03 2.87 24.24
N ASN A 17 -4.00 3.75 23.99
CA ASN A 17 -5.06 3.50 23.02
C ASN A 17 -4.40 3.43 21.64
N GLN A 18 -3.86 2.26 21.27
CA GLN A 18 -3.43 2.01 19.91
C GLN A 18 -4.69 2.01 19.05
N LYS A 19 -4.96 3.14 18.41
CA LYS A 19 -5.98 3.23 17.36
C LYS A 19 -5.56 2.23 16.28
N ILE A 20 -6.35 1.17 16.11
CA ILE A 20 -6.22 0.28 14.97
C ILE A 20 -6.69 1.10 13.77
N ASP A 21 -5.75 1.72 13.08
CA ASP A 21 -6.03 2.39 11.81
C ASP A 21 -6.30 1.30 10.76
N VAL A 22 -7.58 0.94 10.65
CA VAL A 22 -8.11 0.06 9.62
C VAL A 22 -8.11 0.84 8.32
N VAL A 23 -7.41 0.32 7.31
CA VAL A 23 -7.40 0.86 5.95
C VAL A 23 -8.44 0.11 5.14
N ASP A 24 -9.37 0.84 4.52
CA ASP A 24 -10.29 0.29 3.53
C ASP A 24 -9.59 0.14 2.18
N TYR A 25 -9.80 -0.98 1.51
CA TYR A 25 -9.23 -1.24 0.19
C TYR A 25 -10.36 -1.48 -0.79
N SER A 26 -10.40 -0.74 -1.89
CA SER A 26 -11.43 -0.91 -2.92
C SER A 26 -10.81 -1.08 -4.29
N VAL A 27 -11.51 -1.80 -5.17
CA VAL A 27 -11.07 -2.01 -6.55
C VAL A 27 -12.25 -1.76 -7.48
N THR A 28 -12.03 -0.90 -8.48
CA THR A 28 -13.02 -0.53 -9.48
C THR A 28 -12.44 -0.72 -10.87
N ASN A 29 -13.09 -1.52 -11.71
CA ASN A 29 -12.76 -1.61 -13.12
C ASN A 29 -13.68 -0.68 -13.91
N THR A 30 -13.21 0.51 -14.26
CA THR A 30 -14.03 1.54 -14.92
C THR A 30 -14.29 1.22 -16.39
N VAL A 31 -13.51 0.29 -16.96
CA VAL A 31 -13.52 -0.04 -18.39
C VAL A 31 -13.65 -1.54 -18.65
N ALA A 32 -14.49 -2.22 -17.88
CA ALA A 32 -14.70 -3.68 -17.95
C ALA A 32 -15.09 -4.21 -19.34
N ASN A 33 -15.63 -3.36 -20.22
CA ASN A 33 -16.04 -3.71 -21.59
C ASN A 33 -14.90 -3.59 -22.63
N THR A 34 -13.71 -3.14 -22.23
CA THR A 34 -12.51 -3.15 -23.09
C THR A 34 -11.80 -4.51 -23.01
N PRO A 35 -10.98 -4.92 -24.00
CA PRO A 35 -10.24 -6.18 -23.91
C PRO A 35 -9.31 -6.21 -22.68
N GLY A 36 -8.68 -5.09 -22.34
CA GLY A 36 -7.85 -4.95 -21.14
C GLY A 36 -8.62 -5.09 -19.83
N GLY A 37 -9.75 -4.38 -19.71
CA GLY A 37 -10.62 -4.48 -18.55
C GLY A 37 -11.20 -5.90 -18.39
N ALA A 38 -11.55 -6.57 -19.49
CA ALA A 38 -12.00 -7.95 -19.47
C ALA A 38 -10.88 -8.91 -19.03
N SER A 39 -9.65 -8.73 -19.53
CA SER A 39 -8.48 -9.51 -19.08
C SER A 39 -8.19 -9.30 -17.59
N PHE A 40 -8.31 -8.07 -17.07
CA PHE A 40 -8.19 -7.83 -15.63
C PHE A 40 -9.19 -8.68 -14.84
N ASN A 41 -10.48 -8.67 -15.22
CA ASN A 41 -11.51 -9.44 -14.51
C ASN A 41 -11.25 -10.94 -14.56
N ARG A 42 -10.75 -11.45 -15.70
CA ARG A 42 -10.49 -12.88 -15.92
C ARG A 42 -9.25 -13.37 -15.17
N ASP A 43 -8.14 -12.64 -15.27
CA ASP A 43 -6.82 -13.15 -14.88
C ASP A 43 -6.37 -12.66 -13.50
N ILE A 44 -6.86 -11.50 -13.06
CA ILE A 44 -6.44 -10.84 -11.82
C ILE A 44 -7.61 -10.82 -10.85
N GLY A 45 -8.67 -10.07 -11.18
CA GLY A 45 -9.90 -9.95 -10.42
C GLY A 45 -9.83 -8.93 -9.26
N ALA A 46 -10.97 -8.30 -8.98
CA ALA A 46 -11.08 -7.26 -7.96
C ALA A 46 -10.70 -7.75 -6.55
N GLN A 47 -11.13 -8.95 -6.17
CA GLN A 47 -10.81 -9.53 -4.85
C GLN A 47 -9.30 -9.75 -4.68
N TYR A 48 -8.62 -10.26 -5.71
CA TYR A 48 -7.17 -10.41 -5.67
C TYR A 48 -6.47 -9.06 -5.58
N GLY A 49 -6.91 -8.07 -6.36
CA GLY A 49 -6.41 -6.70 -6.27
C GLY A 49 -6.52 -6.14 -4.84
N GLN A 50 -7.67 -6.31 -4.19
CA GLN A 50 -7.89 -5.88 -2.82
C GLN A 50 -6.94 -6.56 -1.82
N HIS A 51 -6.79 -7.89 -1.92
CA HIS A 51 -5.86 -8.65 -1.09
C HIS A 51 -4.40 -8.21 -1.32
N THR A 52 -4.03 -7.95 -2.58
CA THR A 52 -2.68 -7.50 -2.94
C THR A 52 -2.38 -6.12 -2.35
N LEU A 53 -3.33 -5.18 -2.37
CA LEU A 53 -3.15 -3.87 -1.73
C LEU A 53 -2.94 -3.98 -0.21
N ALA A 54 -3.72 -4.82 0.46
CA ALA A 54 -3.58 -5.05 1.90
C ALA A 54 -2.24 -5.73 2.25
N ALA A 55 -1.82 -6.71 1.43
CA ALA A 55 -0.55 -7.39 1.58
C ALA A 55 0.63 -6.43 1.34
N ALA A 56 0.56 -5.61 0.28
CA ALA A 56 1.56 -4.61 -0.03
C ALA A 56 1.70 -3.58 1.10
N ALA A 57 0.60 -3.04 1.62
CA ALA A 57 0.64 -2.11 2.75
C ALA A 57 1.33 -2.73 3.98
N SER A 58 0.96 -3.95 4.34
CA SER A 58 1.57 -4.67 5.47
C SER A 58 3.08 -4.87 5.26
N TYR A 59 3.47 -5.30 4.05
CA TYR A 59 4.86 -5.52 3.68
C TYR A 59 5.68 -4.22 3.70
N ILE A 60 5.13 -3.14 3.16
CA ILE A 60 5.78 -1.82 3.11
C ILE A 60 5.95 -1.26 4.51
N TRP A 61 4.93 -1.34 5.37
CA TRP A 61 5.05 -0.93 6.76
C TRP A 61 6.14 -1.72 7.50
N ASN A 62 6.34 -3.00 7.15
CA ASN A 62 7.45 -3.78 7.71
C ASN A 62 8.81 -3.23 7.26
N ILE A 63 8.98 -3.01 5.95
CA ILE A 63 10.24 -2.49 5.38
C ILE A 63 10.60 -1.13 5.97
N PHE A 64 9.62 -0.24 6.13
CA PHE A 64 9.82 1.11 6.65
C PHE A 64 9.73 1.19 8.17
N GLN A 65 9.56 0.07 8.87
CA GLN A 65 9.44 0.00 10.33
C GLN A 65 8.27 0.81 10.90
N GLN A 66 7.17 0.90 10.15
CA GLN A 66 5.95 1.65 10.48
C GLN A 66 4.84 0.77 11.09
N GLN A 67 5.12 -0.48 11.46
CA GLN A 67 4.10 -1.40 12.01
C GLN A 67 3.80 -1.18 13.50
N ASN A 68 4.77 -0.68 14.26
CA ASN A 68 4.70 -0.70 15.73
C ASN A 68 3.85 0.46 16.28
N PHE A 69 3.90 1.63 15.62
CA PHE A 69 3.17 2.81 16.05
C PHE A 69 2.41 3.42 14.86
N SER A 70 1.11 3.64 15.04
CA SER A 70 0.29 4.33 14.04
C SER A 70 0.82 5.73 13.70
N ALA A 71 1.47 6.40 14.65
CA ALA A 71 2.10 7.71 14.45
C ALA A 71 3.22 7.71 13.39
N ASP A 72 3.83 6.55 13.10
CA ASP A 72 4.90 6.45 12.09
C ASP A 72 4.34 6.31 10.66
N ARG A 73 3.03 6.02 10.55
CA ARG A 73 2.32 5.86 9.29
C ARG A 73 1.70 7.17 8.84
N LYS A 74 1.57 7.33 7.53
CA LYS A 74 0.65 8.33 6.98
C LYS A 74 -0.79 7.99 7.41
N ASN A 75 -1.57 9.02 7.72
CA ASN A 75 -2.99 8.88 8.02
C ASN A 75 -3.79 8.65 6.72
N VAL A 76 -3.86 7.40 6.28
CA VAL A 76 -4.61 6.96 5.10
C VAL A 76 -5.65 5.95 5.55
N SER A 77 -6.93 6.32 5.43
CA SER A 77 -8.05 5.45 5.80
C SER A 77 -8.58 4.61 4.65
N LYS A 78 -8.22 4.93 3.41
CA LYS A 78 -8.66 4.22 2.21
C LYS A 78 -7.60 4.24 1.11
N VAL A 79 -7.45 3.11 0.43
CA VAL A 79 -6.71 2.99 -0.83
C VAL A 79 -7.63 2.41 -1.90
N SER A 80 -7.64 3.03 -3.08
CA SER A 80 -8.49 2.60 -4.20
C SER A 80 -7.65 2.19 -5.39
N LEU A 81 -7.93 1.04 -6.00
CA LEU A 81 -7.37 0.65 -7.29
C LEU A 81 -8.42 0.86 -8.39
N PHE A 82 -8.03 1.58 -9.44
CA PHE A 82 -8.81 1.77 -10.65
C PHE A 82 -8.11 1.10 -11.83
N ILE A 83 -8.89 0.37 -12.63
CA ILE A 83 -8.47 -0.09 -13.95
C ILE A 83 -9.11 0.84 -14.97
N ASP A 84 -8.30 1.62 -15.66
CA ASP A 84 -8.73 2.72 -16.53
C ASP A 84 -8.23 2.55 -17.96
N ASP A 85 -8.96 3.15 -18.91
CA ASP A 85 -8.47 3.28 -20.28
C ASP A 85 -7.48 4.47 -20.39
N MET A 86 -6.21 4.18 -20.13
CA MET A 86 -5.13 5.18 -20.11
C MET A 86 -3.86 4.67 -20.79
N SER A 87 -2.96 5.58 -21.18
CA SER A 87 -1.59 5.25 -21.57
C SER A 87 -0.69 5.01 -20.35
N GLY A 88 0.54 4.56 -20.58
CA GLY A 88 1.47 4.23 -19.50
C GLY A 88 1.13 2.91 -18.81
N LEU A 89 1.82 2.63 -17.70
CA LEU A 89 1.67 1.40 -16.92
C LEU A 89 0.66 1.61 -15.79
N ALA A 90 1.05 2.46 -14.83
CA ALA A 90 0.26 2.83 -13.67
C ALA A 90 0.76 4.15 -13.08
N PHE A 91 0.00 4.72 -12.15
CA PHE A 91 0.46 5.77 -11.25
C PHE A 91 -0.36 5.78 -9.95
N ALA A 92 0.19 6.39 -8.90
CA ALA A 92 -0.49 6.64 -7.64
C ALA A 92 -0.67 8.15 -7.36
N ILE A 93 -1.89 8.55 -6.99
CA ILE A 93 -2.21 9.93 -6.57
C ILE A 93 -3.36 9.90 -5.56
N ASN A 94 -3.36 10.76 -4.53
CA ASN A 94 -4.47 10.88 -3.56
C ASN A 94 -4.91 9.55 -2.91
N ASN A 95 -3.97 8.62 -2.67
CA ASN A 95 -4.22 7.25 -2.19
C ASN A 95 -5.02 6.37 -3.17
N GLU A 96 -5.06 6.76 -4.44
CA GLU A 96 -5.62 6.02 -5.56
C GLU A 96 -4.47 5.50 -6.41
N ILE A 97 -4.63 4.28 -6.91
CA ILE A 97 -3.72 3.63 -7.85
C ILE A 97 -4.51 3.42 -9.13
N HIS A 98 -3.98 3.89 -10.25
CA HIS A 98 -4.60 3.74 -11.56
C HIS A 98 -3.71 2.85 -12.40
N VAL A 99 -4.27 1.77 -12.94
CA VAL A 99 -3.56 0.81 -13.80
C VAL A 99 -4.18 0.84 -15.19
N SER A 100 -3.34 0.87 -16.21
CA SER A 100 -3.76 0.91 -17.60
C SER A 100 -4.37 -0.42 -18.07
N ALA A 101 -5.63 -0.40 -18.48
CA ALA A 101 -6.25 -1.47 -19.22
C ALA A 101 -5.52 -1.75 -20.55
N ARG A 102 -4.99 -0.70 -21.21
CA ARG A 102 -4.22 -0.85 -22.46
C ARG A 102 -2.95 -1.65 -22.24
N PHE A 103 -2.25 -1.41 -21.13
CA PHE A 103 -1.08 -2.20 -20.74
C PHE A 103 -1.46 -3.66 -20.46
N ILE A 104 -2.51 -3.89 -19.66
CA ILE A 104 -2.99 -5.25 -19.35
C ILE A 104 -3.33 -6.02 -20.64
N GLN A 105 -3.98 -5.37 -21.61
CA GLN A 105 -4.30 -5.98 -22.90
C GLN A 105 -3.05 -6.37 -23.71
N GLY A 106 -2.01 -5.53 -23.67
CA GLY A 106 -0.80 -5.72 -24.47
C GLY A 106 0.26 -6.61 -23.83
N TYR A 107 0.10 -6.98 -22.56
CA TYR A 107 1.11 -7.76 -21.84
C TYR A 107 1.08 -9.24 -22.25
N SER A 108 2.22 -9.78 -22.69
CA SER A 108 2.33 -11.14 -23.23
C SER A 108 2.81 -12.19 -22.22
N GLY A 109 3.22 -11.78 -21.01
CA GLY A 109 3.69 -12.67 -19.95
C GLY A 109 2.62 -13.02 -18.93
N ASP A 110 3.04 -13.39 -17.72
CA ASP A 110 2.15 -13.55 -16.57
C ASP A 110 1.67 -12.16 -16.09
N VAL A 111 0.57 -11.70 -16.68
CA VAL A 111 -0.02 -10.39 -16.38
C VAL A 111 -0.42 -10.26 -14.91
N LYS A 112 -0.80 -11.36 -14.26
CA LYS A 112 -1.15 -11.34 -12.83
C LYS A 112 0.08 -11.07 -11.99
N ARG A 113 1.20 -11.75 -12.27
CA ARG A 113 2.49 -11.49 -11.60
C ARG A 113 2.97 -10.06 -11.84
N GLU A 114 2.90 -9.58 -13.09
CA GLU A 114 3.29 -8.20 -13.43
C GLU A 114 2.48 -7.18 -12.65
N ILE A 115 1.15 -7.26 -12.71
CA ILE A 115 0.28 -6.31 -11.99
C ILE A 115 0.46 -6.45 -10.49
N THR A 116 0.79 -7.63 -9.95
CA THR A 116 1.14 -7.76 -8.53
C THR A 116 2.36 -6.90 -8.20
N GLY A 117 3.44 -6.96 -9.00
CA GLY A 117 4.63 -6.13 -8.82
C GLY A 117 4.32 -4.64 -8.90
N VAL A 118 3.52 -4.23 -9.89
CA VAL A 118 3.06 -2.84 -10.06
C VAL A 118 2.28 -2.37 -8.84
N LEU A 119 1.36 -3.17 -8.31
CA LEU A 119 0.59 -2.78 -7.12
C LEU A 119 1.47 -2.61 -5.88
N TYR A 120 2.55 -3.38 -5.72
CA TYR A 120 3.53 -3.15 -4.65
C TYR A 120 4.32 -1.85 -4.85
N GLN A 121 4.74 -1.56 -6.08
CA GLN A 121 5.43 -0.32 -6.44
C GLN A 121 4.53 0.90 -6.18
N GLU A 122 3.32 0.91 -6.72
CA GLU A 122 2.37 2.02 -6.55
C GLU A 122 1.91 2.18 -5.09
N SER A 123 1.74 1.07 -4.35
CA SER A 123 1.48 1.13 -2.91
C SER A 123 2.64 1.77 -2.15
N ALA A 124 3.89 1.61 -2.60
CA ALA A 124 5.02 2.25 -1.95
C ALA A 124 4.92 3.78 -2.05
N HIS A 125 4.48 4.34 -3.17
CA HIS A 125 4.21 5.79 -3.28
C HIS A 125 3.15 6.27 -2.28
N ILE A 126 2.13 5.46 -2.00
CA ILE A 126 1.12 5.78 -0.97
C ILE A 126 1.77 5.84 0.42
N TRP A 127 2.55 4.82 0.80
CA TRP A 127 3.00 4.66 2.20
C TRP A 127 4.35 5.31 2.54
N GLN A 128 5.23 5.52 1.55
CA GLN A 128 6.54 6.14 1.78
C GLN A 128 6.43 7.63 2.12
N TRP A 129 7.25 8.12 3.03
CA TRP A 129 7.38 9.55 3.26
C TRP A 129 8.13 10.23 2.10
N ASN A 130 7.61 11.35 1.60
CA ASN A 130 8.22 12.09 0.47
C ASN A 130 8.90 13.40 0.90
N GLY A 131 9.23 13.53 2.19
CA GLY A 131 9.85 14.74 2.74
C GLY A 131 8.98 15.99 2.59
N ASN A 132 7.65 15.85 2.71
CA ASN A 132 6.69 16.93 2.46
C ASN A 132 6.81 17.52 1.04
N GLY A 133 6.95 16.63 0.04
CA GLY A 133 7.10 16.98 -1.37
C GLY A 133 8.47 17.55 -1.76
N LYS A 134 9.47 17.51 -0.87
CA LYS A 134 10.82 18.04 -1.14
C LYS A 134 11.82 16.99 -1.63
N ALA A 135 11.49 15.71 -1.48
CA ALA A 135 12.35 14.64 -1.97
C ALA A 135 12.43 14.68 -3.51
N PRO A 136 13.62 14.47 -4.10
CA PRO A 136 13.76 14.36 -5.56
C PRO A 136 12.93 13.19 -6.09
N GLY A 137 12.32 13.35 -7.27
CA GLY A 137 11.49 12.31 -7.89
C GLY A 137 12.21 10.97 -8.03
N GLY A 138 13.46 10.97 -8.51
CA GLY A 138 14.23 9.72 -8.66
C GLY A 138 14.47 8.95 -7.36
N LEU A 139 14.50 9.63 -6.20
CA LEU A 139 14.57 8.95 -4.90
C LEU A 139 13.24 8.27 -4.56
N ILE A 140 12.12 8.95 -4.82
CA ILE A 140 10.77 8.44 -4.57
C ILE A 140 10.45 7.23 -5.45
N GLU A 141 10.80 7.30 -6.74
CA GLU A 141 10.71 6.17 -7.68
C GLU A 141 11.63 5.03 -7.26
N GLY A 142 12.90 5.32 -6.94
CA GLY A 142 13.86 4.29 -6.56
C GLY A 142 13.48 3.52 -5.30
N ILE A 143 12.82 4.15 -4.33
CA ILE A 143 12.28 3.45 -3.14
C ILE A 143 11.11 2.54 -3.54
N ALA A 144 10.24 2.97 -4.45
CA ALA A 144 9.12 2.16 -4.93
C ALA A 144 9.60 0.94 -5.73
N ASP A 145 10.58 1.14 -6.62
CA ASP A 145 11.24 0.06 -7.36
C ASP A 145 11.93 -0.93 -6.40
N TYR A 146 12.61 -0.41 -5.36
CA TYR A 146 13.21 -1.27 -4.33
C TYR A 146 12.18 -2.15 -3.63
N VAL A 147 11.00 -1.63 -3.29
CA VAL A 147 9.92 -2.44 -2.67
C VAL A 147 9.49 -3.58 -3.59
N ARG A 148 9.26 -3.29 -4.88
CA ARG A 148 8.89 -4.29 -5.89
C ARG A 148 9.97 -5.37 -6.04
N LEU A 149 11.23 -4.98 -6.16
CA LEU A 149 12.36 -5.92 -6.23
C LEU A 149 12.51 -6.75 -4.96
N LYS A 150 12.26 -6.16 -3.79
CA LYS A 150 12.43 -6.83 -2.49
C LYS A 150 11.40 -7.94 -2.25
N VAL A 151 10.19 -7.80 -2.80
CA VAL A 151 9.17 -8.87 -2.81
C VAL A 151 9.39 -9.90 -3.95
N GLY A 152 10.38 -9.67 -4.82
CA GLY A 152 10.79 -10.59 -5.87
C GLY A 152 9.88 -10.57 -7.11
N LEU A 153 9.36 -9.39 -7.47
CA LEU A 153 8.45 -9.14 -8.60
C LEU A 153 8.97 -8.06 -9.55
#